data_AF-A0A1L5FBV6-F1
#
_entry.id   AF-A0A1L5FBV6-F1
#
_cell.length_a   1.000
_cell.length_b   1.000
_cell.length_c   1.000
_cell.angle_alpha   90.00
_cell.angle_beta   90.00
_cell.angle_gamma   90.00
#
_symmetry.space_group_name_H-M   'P 1'
#
loop_
_entity.id
_entity.type
_entity.pdbx_description
1 polymer ?
#
loop_
_entity_poly.entity_id
_entity_poly.type
_entity_poly.pdbx_seq_one_letter_code
_entity_poly.pdbx_strand_id
1 'polypeptide(L)'
;MNIPDKIKIGGMIFSVALIDNLMRDGSSSGRSCGNSQEIQIDKSASHQYKETTFIHEVLHQINFVYNIGLEHKQIYDLETAIYALVKDNPRVFNEKLTQNTIGIDANIDDDILVDDLVDRAINKFTTEFRKTLQDMKR
;
A
#
# COMPACT_ATOMS: atom_id res chain seq x y z
N MET A 1 -0.98 4.25 -5.53
CA MET A 1 -1.55 3.53 -4.38
C MET A 1 -1.08 2.10 -4.52
N ASN A 2 -0.53 1.54 -3.44
CA ASN A 2 -0.17 0.12 -3.42
C ASN A 2 -1.42 -0.67 -3.00
N ILE A 3 -1.81 -1.65 -3.80
CA ILE A 3 -2.91 -2.58 -3.48
C ILE A 3 -2.28 -3.76 -2.73
N PRO A 4 -2.54 -3.94 -1.44
CA PRO A 4 -1.97 -5.04 -0.66
C PRO A 4 -2.71 -6.34 -0.94
N ASP A 5 -2.08 -7.49 -0.69
CA ASP A 5 -2.71 -8.82 -0.82
C ASP A 5 -3.76 -9.11 0.27
N LYS A 6 -3.76 -8.33 1.36
CA LYS A 6 -4.72 -8.45 2.47
C LYS A 6 -4.99 -7.10 3.11
N ILE A 7 -6.21 -6.92 3.60
CA ILE A 7 -6.59 -5.77 4.43
C ILE A 7 -7.44 -6.22 5.62
N LYS A 8 -7.48 -5.39 6.67
CA LYS A 8 -8.33 -5.62 7.84
C LYS A 8 -9.44 -4.59 7.91
N ILE A 9 -10.70 -5.04 8.03
CA ILE A 9 -11.89 -4.20 8.14
C ILE A 9 -12.71 -4.69 9.33
N GLY A 10 -12.95 -3.83 10.34
CA GLY A 10 -13.79 -4.14 11.50
C GLY A 10 -13.44 -5.42 12.26
N GLY A 11 -12.18 -5.86 12.20
CA GLY A 11 -11.71 -7.10 12.82
C GLY A 11 -11.61 -8.31 11.88
N MET A 12 -12.22 -8.24 10.70
CA MET A 12 -12.15 -9.28 9.66
C MET A 12 -10.95 -9.03 8.73
N ILE A 13 -10.34 -10.11 8.21
CA ILE A 13 -9.23 -10.03 7.26
C ILE A 13 -9.74 -10.44 5.89
N PHE A 14 -9.64 -9.53 4.92
CA PHE A 14 -10.03 -9.79 3.54
C PHE A 14 -8.80 -10.07 2.70
N SER A 15 -8.82 -11.15 1.91
CA SER A 15 -7.81 -11.39 0.88
C SER A 15 -8.13 -10.58 -0.36
N VAL A 16 -7.10 -9.98 -0.94
CA VAL A 16 -7.16 -9.18 -2.17
C VAL A 16 -6.39 -9.94 -3.24
N ALA A 17 -7.03 -10.21 -4.37
CA ALA A 17 -6.42 -10.96 -5.46
C ALA A 17 -6.66 -10.28 -6.81
N LEU A 18 -5.63 -10.26 -7.65
CA LEU A 18 -5.74 -9.89 -9.06
C LEU A 18 -6.11 -11.13 -9.88
N ILE A 19 -7.30 -11.12 -10.47
CA ILE A 19 -7.86 -12.25 -11.22
C ILE A 19 -7.86 -11.92 -12.73
N ASP A 20 -7.42 -12.87 -13.55
CA ASP A 20 -7.44 -12.72 -15.00
C ASP A 20 -8.89 -12.78 -15.54
N ASN A 21 -9.20 -11.92 -16.51
CA ASN A 21 -10.44 -11.94 -17.30
C ASN A 21 -11.75 -11.71 -16.52
N LEU A 22 -11.72 -11.06 -15.35
CA LEU A 22 -12.93 -10.79 -14.56
C LEU A 22 -13.97 -9.93 -15.30
N MET A 23 -13.50 -8.92 -16.05
CA MET A 23 -14.29 -8.03 -16.92
C MET A 23 -14.68 -8.69 -18.24
N ARG A 24 -13.86 -9.62 -18.74
CA ARG A 24 -14.17 -10.33 -20.00
C ARG A 24 -15.23 -11.41 -19.77
N ASP A 25 -15.09 -12.13 -18.67
CA ASP A 25 -15.93 -13.26 -18.28
C ASP A 25 -17.07 -12.81 -17.33
N GLY A 26 -17.23 -11.50 -17.14
CA GLY A 26 -18.19 -10.87 -16.25
C GLY A 26 -18.59 -9.46 -16.70
N SER A 27 -19.32 -8.74 -15.84
CA SER A 27 -19.76 -7.36 -16.11
C SER A 27 -19.20 -6.34 -15.12
N SER A 28 -18.18 -6.71 -14.34
CA SER A 28 -17.60 -5.87 -13.28
C SER A 28 -16.07 -5.93 -13.31
N SER A 29 -15.43 -4.80 -13.02
CA SER A 29 -13.97 -4.67 -12.89
C SER A 29 -13.43 -5.21 -11.57
N GLY A 30 -14.31 -5.33 -10.58
CA GLY A 30 -14.04 -5.92 -9.28
C GLY A 30 -15.24 -6.70 -8.78
N ARG A 31 -15.00 -7.54 -7.77
CA ARG A 31 -16.01 -8.23 -6.99
C ARG A 31 -15.54 -8.37 -5.56
N SER A 32 -16.46 -8.31 -4.62
CA SER A 32 -16.14 -8.60 -3.23
C SER A 32 -17.27 -9.32 -2.52
N CYS A 33 -16.91 -10.13 -1.53
CA CYS A 33 -17.87 -10.92 -0.77
C CYS A 33 -17.52 -10.88 0.72
N GLY A 34 -18.45 -10.35 1.51
CA GLY A 34 -18.32 -10.26 2.97
C GLY A 34 -18.24 -11.62 3.65
N ASN A 35 -18.91 -12.63 3.09
CA ASN A 35 -18.96 -13.98 3.68
C ASN A 35 -17.68 -14.78 3.43
N SER A 36 -17.13 -14.74 2.21
CA SER A 36 -15.86 -15.42 1.90
C SER A 36 -14.63 -14.57 2.25
N GLN A 37 -14.82 -13.30 2.60
CA GLN A 37 -13.75 -12.35 2.91
C GLN A 37 -12.76 -12.17 1.75
N GLU A 38 -13.31 -12.04 0.54
CA GLU A 38 -12.53 -11.90 -0.68
C GLU A 38 -12.82 -10.58 -1.39
N ILE A 39 -11.77 -9.97 -1.93
CA ILE A 39 -11.79 -8.84 -2.86
C ILE A 39 -11.01 -9.28 -4.09
N GLN A 40 -11.66 -9.24 -5.24
CA GLN A 40 -11.11 -9.64 -6.53
C GLN A 40 -11.12 -8.43 -7.45
N ILE A 41 -10.02 -8.21 -8.15
CA ILE A 41 -9.85 -7.10 -9.10
C ILE A 41 -9.33 -7.65 -10.41
N ASP A 42 -9.84 -7.16 -11.53
CA ASP A 42 -9.36 -7.57 -12.83
C ASP A 42 -7.86 -7.23 -13.04
N LYS A 43 -7.05 -8.24 -13.34
CA LYS A 43 -5.62 -8.09 -13.59
C LYS A 43 -5.29 -7.38 -14.91
N SER A 44 -6.16 -7.43 -15.90
CA SER A 44 -6.02 -6.77 -17.20
C SER A 44 -6.38 -5.28 -17.18
N ALA A 45 -7.10 -4.82 -16.15
CA ALA A 45 -7.44 -3.41 -15.98
C ALA A 45 -6.19 -2.51 -15.90
N SER A 46 -6.33 -1.25 -16.32
CA SER A 46 -5.26 -0.25 -16.16
C SER A 46 -4.92 -0.05 -14.67
N HIS A 47 -3.71 0.40 -14.36
CA HIS A 47 -3.29 0.57 -12.97
C HIS A 47 -4.24 1.50 -12.19
N GLN A 48 -4.55 2.67 -12.76
CA GLN A 48 -5.53 3.60 -12.20
C GLN A 48 -6.91 2.96 -11.99
N TYR A 49 -7.36 2.13 -12.93
CA TYR A 49 -8.66 1.48 -12.83
C TYR A 49 -8.69 0.38 -11.76
N LYS A 50 -7.57 -0.30 -11.52
CA LYS A 50 -7.42 -1.22 -10.40
C LYS A 50 -7.47 -0.50 -9.06
N GLU A 51 -6.81 0.66 -8.95
CA GLU A 51 -6.79 1.45 -7.72
C GLU A 51 -8.19 1.95 -7.33
N THR A 52 -8.96 2.48 -8.28
CA THR A 52 -10.34 2.93 -8.03
C THR A 52 -11.26 1.76 -7.72
N THR A 53 -11.16 0.66 -8.49
CA THR A 53 -11.91 -0.58 -8.22
C THR A 53 -11.60 -1.13 -6.84
N PHE A 54 -10.34 -1.11 -6.40
CA PHE A 54 -9.97 -1.55 -5.06
C PHE A 54 -10.72 -0.74 -3.98
N ILE A 55 -10.75 0.59 -4.09
CA ILE A 55 -11.49 1.45 -3.15
C ILE A 55 -12.99 1.13 -3.18
N HIS A 56 -13.56 0.93 -4.37
CA HIS A 56 -14.96 0.54 -4.55
C HIS A 56 -15.32 -0.72 -3.75
N GLU A 57 -14.53 -1.78 -3.94
CA GLU A 57 -14.75 -3.06 -3.25
C GLU A 57 -14.51 -2.95 -1.74
N VAL A 58 -13.52 -2.15 -1.31
CA VAL A 58 -13.29 -1.87 0.12
C VAL A 58 -14.49 -1.17 0.76
N LEU A 59 -15.10 -0.20 0.06
CA LEU A 59 -16.29 0.49 0.54
C LEU A 59 -17.49 -0.46 0.65
N HIS A 60 -17.66 -1.38 -0.28
CA HIS A 60 -18.64 -2.45 -0.16
C HIS A 60 -18.42 -3.29 1.11
N GLN A 61 -17.17 -3.64 1.42
CA GLN A 61 -16.86 -4.42 2.62
C GLN A 61 -17.00 -3.63 3.92
N ILE A 62 -16.67 -2.34 3.93
CA ILE A 62 -16.95 -1.45 5.07
C ILE A 62 -18.45 -1.34 5.31
N ASN A 63 -19.24 -1.11 4.26
CA ASN A 63 -20.69 -1.03 4.34
C ASN A 63 -21.30 -2.32 4.90
N PHE A 64 -20.79 -3.49 4.46
CA PHE A 64 -21.19 -4.80 4.95
C PHE A 64 -20.81 -5.03 6.42
N VAL A 65 -19.54 -4.87 6.78
CA VAL A 65 -19.00 -5.19 8.12
C VAL A 65 -19.68 -4.35 9.21
N TYR A 66 -19.96 -3.08 8.93
CA TYR A 66 -20.58 -2.17 9.89
C TYR A 66 -22.09 -2.00 9.70
N ASN A 67 -22.69 -2.68 8.74
CA ASN A 67 -24.12 -2.58 8.41
C ASN A 67 -24.58 -1.11 8.26
N ILE A 68 -23.82 -0.30 7.51
CA ILE A 68 -24.03 1.15 7.40
C ILE A 68 -25.30 1.47 6.59
N GLY A 69 -25.60 0.66 5.57
CA GLY A 69 -26.77 0.86 4.70
C GLY A 69 -26.54 1.86 3.57
N LEU A 70 -25.30 1.99 3.09
CA LEU A 70 -24.98 2.84 1.93
C LEU A 70 -25.62 2.28 0.64
N GLU A 71 -26.26 3.16 -0.12
CA GLU A 71 -26.70 2.87 -1.48
C GLU A 71 -25.51 2.78 -2.44
N HIS A 72 -25.67 2.01 -3.52
CA HIS A 72 -24.58 1.81 -4.47
C HIS A 72 -24.08 3.12 -5.13
N LYS A 73 -24.98 4.10 -5.33
CA LYS A 73 -24.58 5.44 -5.80
C LYS A 73 -23.64 6.14 -4.82
N GLN A 74 -23.92 6.05 -3.51
CA GLN A 74 -23.09 6.67 -2.48
C GLN A 74 -21.70 6.00 -2.42
N ILE A 75 -21.62 4.70 -2.69
CA ILE A 75 -20.34 4.00 -2.82
C ILE A 75 -19.53 4.56 -3.98
N TYR A 76 -20.13 4.76 -5.16
CA TYR A 76 -19.45 5.43 -6.28
C TYR A 76 -19.01 6.85 -5.95
N ASP A 77 -19.88 7.66 -5.35
CA ASP A 77 -19.54 9.03 -4.97
C ASP A 77 -18.36 9.05 -3.99
N LEU A 78 -18.35 8.17 -2.98
CA LEU A 78 -17.25 8.03 -2.02
C LEU A 78 -15.98 7.48 -2.64
N GLU A 79 -16.08 6.50 -3.55
CA GLU A 79 -14.93 5.96 -4.29
C GLU A 79 -14.17 7.09 -4.98
N THR A 80 -14.88 7.92 -5.76
CA THR A 80 -14.26 9.02 -6.49
C THR A 80 -13.61 10.04 -5.56
N ALA A 81 -14.29 10.42 -4.47
CA ALA A 81 -13.79 11.38 -3.51
C ALA A 81 -12.56 10.87 -2.75
N ILE A 82 -12.60 9.63 -2.27
CA ILE A 82 -11.49 9.02 -1.53
C ILE A 82 -10.30 8.78 -2.45
N TYR A 83 -10.53 8.29 -3.68
CA TYR A 83 -9.45 8.09 -4.65
C TYR A 83 -8.69 9.39 -4.93
N ALA A 84 -9.42 10.48 -5.22
CA ALA A 84 -8.81 11.79 -5.43
C ALA A 84 -8.06 12.27 -4.18
N LEU A 85 -8.69 12.18 -2.99
CA LEU A 85 -8.07 12.58 -1.74
C LEU A 85 -6.75 11.86 -1.49
N VAL A 86 -6.71 10.53 -1.65
CA VAL A 86 -5.50 9.74 -1.40
C VAL A 86 -4.42 10.00 -2.46
N LYS A 87 -4.79 10.10 -3.74
CA LYS A 87 -3.83 10.27 -4.84
C LYS A 87 -3.21 11.66 -4.86
N ASP A 88 -4.00 12.69 -4.57
CA ASP A 88 -3.54 14.08 -4.61
C ASP A 88 -2.84 14.49 -3.31
N ASN A 89 -3.03 13.72 -2.22
CA ASN A 89 -2.46 14.02 -0.90
C ASN A 89 -1.66 12.84 -0.32
N PRO A 90 -0.61 12.33 -1.01
CA PRO A 90 0.11 11.13 -0.59
C PRO A 90 0.78 11.26 0.79
N ARG A 91 1.10 12.49 1.23
CA ARG A 91 1.69 12.75 2.55
C ARG A 91 0.70 12.57 3.71
N VAL A 92 -0.61 12.69 3.45
CA VAL A 92 -1.65 12.52 4.49
C VAL A 92 -1.74 11.07 4.94
N PHE A 93 -1.47 10.13 4.03
CA PHE A 93 -1.63 8.69 4.28
C PHE A 93 -0.30 7.94 4.40
N ASN A 94 0.84 8.64 4.29
CA ASN A 94 2.17 8.09 4.53
C ASN A 94 2.55 8.25 6.01
N GLU A 95 1.95 7.44 6.88
CA GLU A 95 2.55 7.15 8.18
C GLU A 95 3.73 6.21 7.96
N LYS A 96 4.89 6.74 7.55
CA LYS A 96 6.14 6.00 7.81
C LYS A 96 6.14 5.75 9.32
N LEU A 97 6.00 4.49 9.73
CA LEU A 97 6.22 4.08 11.12
C LEU A 97 7.59 4.65 11.50
N THR A 98 7.59 5.72 12.28
CA THR A 98 8.78 6.28 12.91
C THR A 98 9.24 5.29 13.96
N GLN A 99 9.80 4.17 13.51
CA GLN A 99 10.57 3.28 14.36
C GLN A 99 12.00 3.24 13.81
N ASN A 100 12.90 3.73 14.66
CA ASN A 100 14.34 3.86 14.53
C ASN A 100 14.83 5.08 13.73
N THR A 101 14.69 6.25 14.36
CA THR A 101 15.71 7.28 14.29
C THR A 101 17.04 6.71 14.78
N ILE A 102 17.82 6.10 13.89
CA ILE A 102 19.27 6.22 13.98
C ILE A 102 19.59 7.40 13.08
N GLY A 103 19.96 8.53 13.70
CA GLY A 103 20.23 9.78 13.00
C GLY A 103 21.23 9.57 11.87
N ILE A 104 20.73 9.60 10.64
CA ILE A 104 21.55 9.78 9.44
C ILE A 104 20.85 10.89 8.67
N ASP A 105 21.37 12.11 8.81
CA ASP A 105 21.05 13.25 7.95
C ASP A 105 21.60 12.95 6.54
N ALA A 106 20.91 12.11 5.80
CA ALA A 106 21.12 11.94 4.37
C ALA A 106 19.82 12.30 3.67
N ASN A 107 19.88 13.32 2.81
CA ASN A 107 18.84 13.54 1.80
C ASN A 107 18.82 12.30 0.90
N ILE A 108 17.78 11.47 1.05
CA ILE A 108 17.58 10.31 0.20
C ILE A 108 16.70 10.77 -0.96
N ASP A 109 17.32 10.88 -2.14
CA ASP A 109 16.64 10.99 -3.42
C ASP A 109 16.07 9.60 -3.75
N ASP A 110 14.79 9.53 -4.11
CA ASP A 110 14.01 8.28 -4.22
C ASP A 110 14.50 7.29 -5.32
N ASP A 111 15.53 7.66 -6.09
CA ASP A 111 16.14 6.84 -7.16
C ASP A 111 17.31 5.94 -6.69
N ILE A 112 17.69 5.98 -5.41
CA ILE A 112 18.77 5.13 -4.90
C ILE A 112 18.18 3.82 -4.39
N LEU A 113 18.41 2.74 -5.15
CA LEU A 113 18.11 1.36 -4.76
C LEU A 113 18.60 1.12 -3.32
N VAL A 114 17.71 0.61 -2.47
CA VAL A 114 17.97 0.32 -1.05
C VAL A 114 19.28 -0.43 -0.84
N ASP A 115 19.66 -1.29 -1.79
CA ASP A 115 20.93 -2.02 -1.80
C ASP A 115 22.17 -1.10 -1.83
N ASP A 116 22.16 -0.02 -2.61
CA ASP A 116 23.26 0.96 -2.67
C ASP A 116 23.37 1.75 -1.35
N LEU A 117 22.24 2.00 -0.67
CA LEU A 117 22.26 2.63 0.65
C LEU A 117 22.85 1.70 1.72
N VAL A 118 22.49 0.41 1.68
CA VAL A 118 23.03 -0.63 2.57
C VAL A 118 24.53 -0.78 2.36
N ASP A 119 24.99 -0.84 1.11
CA ASP A 119 26.40 -0.97 0.77
C ASP A 119 27.21 0.24 1.24
N ARG A 120 26.70 1.46 1.05
CA ARG A 120 27.34 2.70 1.55
C ARG A 120 27.44 2.71 3.07
N ALA A 121 26.39 2.28 3.78
CA ALA A 121 26.37 2.23 5.23
C ALA A 121 27.38 1.21 5.77
N ILE A 122 27.44 0.00 5.20
CA ILE A 122 28.39 -1.06 5.57
C ILE A 122 29.82 -0.58 5.34
N ASN A 123 30.09 0.06 4.20
CA ASN A 123 31.42 0.57 3.86
C ASN A 123 31.86 1.67 4.83
N LYS A 124 30.97 2.60 5.18
CA LYS A 124 31.26 3.66 6.15
C LYS A 124 31.54 3.09 7.54
N PHE A 125 30.69 2.19 8.03
CA PHE A 125 30.90 1.53 9.33
C PHE A 125 32.23 0.77 9.39
N THR A 126 32.53 -0.01 8.34
CA THR A 126 33.77 -0.80 8.27
C THR A 126 35.02 0.09 8.27
N THR A 127 34.94 1.24 7.60
CA THR A 127 36.05 2.20 7.51
C THR A 127 36.32 2.86 8.85
N GLU A 128 35.29 3.39 9.52
CA GLU A 128 35.43 4.02 10.83
C GLU A 128 35.88 3.00 11.89
N PHE A 129 35.30 1.79 11.88
CA PHE A 129 35.70 0.73 12.82
C PHE A 129 37.16 0.33 12.65
N ARG A 130 37.66 0.19 11.42
CA ARG A 130 39.09 -0.07 11.17
C ARG A 130 39.98 1.06 11.68
N LYS A 131 39.56 2.31 11.49
CA LYS A 131 40.31 3.47 11.97
C LYS A 131 40.41 3.48 13.48
N THR A 132 39.31 3.23 14.19
CA THR A 132 39.31 3.09 15.66
C THR A 132 40.27 1.98 16.12
N LEU A 133 40.26 0.81 15.48
CA LEU A 133 41.17 -0.28 15.83
C LEU A 133 42.65 0.05 15.56
N GLN A 134 42.93 0.87 14.54
CA GLN A 134 44.29 1.34 14.26
C GLN A 134 44.76 2.39 15.27
N ASP A 135 43.87 3.28 15.69
CA ASP A 135 44.15 4.29 16.72
C ASP A 135 44.39 3.64 18.09
N MET A 136 43.74 2.52 18.40
CA MET A 136 43.99 1.72 19.61
C MET A 136 45.32 0.96 19.60
N LYS A 137 45.97 0.80 18.44
CA LYS A 137 47.27 0.12 18.30
C LYS A 137 48.46 1.09 18.38
N ARG A 138 48.22 2.40 18.47
CA ARG A 138 49.25 3.42 18.75
C ARG A 138 49.34 3.69 20.25
#